data_AF-A0AAD7DJS2-F1
#
_entry.id   AF-A0AAD7DJS2-F1
#
_cell.length_a   1.000
_cell.length_b   1.000
_cell.length_c   1.000
_cell.angle_alpha   90.00
_cell.angle_beta   90.00
_cell.angle_gamma   90.00
#
_symmetry.space_group_name_H-M   'P 1'
#
loop_
_entity.id
_entity.type
_entity.pdbx_description
1 polymer ?
#
loop_
_entity_poly.entity_id
_entity_poly.type
_entity_poly.pdbx_seq_one_letter_code
_entity_poly.pdbx_strand_id
1 'polypeptide(L)'
;VVRAHGLHLMRRERSWRPIVTVELDKTQQHETILGCDGQNINLKDSFHLRASFTSQVEIKVFYRSQSKKKGKKRNLVGSVSCSLGEMWKKHGQEPKLELRLQCQNPTNRSVASRGRPQNGAAVHLRLCPPASIASCSDPTPSEEDGYCSSSSSSSSSCKRPNRSEPLTPPPMPEQPLRRRRRVRGYCVNSDEEPESYSEDDEDETKPFLGVPSFHDDDEDEAESPSPIKIWLNPMGWAASLLPQYTERIEVPPDQDLNFFERAISSFTIYNEMKHARCDDDFERIFTRLQLEWTYTAGILVALAAVDTAVFSISPDSVFAINPLARNAIAASSVASGLGIACAAWFLVRYAWVELHTFVARAADIMSTETPSFFFFSLSARIPSLLMLTSAIALMLFLAFVAFSAWPMAVIVGCFLVGLLMGLQFLVFSVLWVVKSVRKLFHFLICLVLRDKKGQEVNEKP
;
A
#
# COMPACT_ATOMS: atom_id res chain seq x y z
N VAL A 1 -3.17 -22.39 15.54
CA VAL A 1 -2.97 -20.98 15.10
C VAL A 1 -3.74 -20.78 13.80
N VAL A 2 -4.56 -19.72 13.65
CA VAL A 2 -5.39 -19.53 12.45
C VAL A 2 -4.73 -18.57 11.46
N ARG A 3 -4.41 -17.36 11.91
CA ARG A 3 -3.85 -16.30 11.06
C ARG A 3 -3.06 -15.30 11.91
N ALA A 4 -2.12 -14.59 11.30
CA ALA A 4 -1.50 -13.40 11.87
C ALA A 4 -1.71 -12.18 10.94
N HIS A 5 -2.02 -11.03 11.52
CA HIS A 5 -2.27 -9.77 10.83
C HIS A 5 -1.29 -8.69 11.27
N GLY A 6 -1.16 -7.61 10.49
CA GLY A 6 -0.29 -6.47 10.81
C GLY A 6 1.23 -6.75 10.75
N LEU A 7 1.64 -7.98 10.41
CA LEU A 7 3.06 -8.38 10.37
C LEU A 7 3.87 -7.63 9.31
N HIS A 8 3.24 -7.14 8.24
CA HIS A 8 3.89 -6.34 7.19
C HIS A 8 4.38 -4.97 7.70
N LEU A 9 3.79 -4.45 8.79
CA LEU A 9 4.24 -3.21 9.41
C LEU A 9 5.52 -3.41 10.23
N MET A 10 5.88 -4.66 10.55
CA MET A 10 7.04 -4.99 11.36
C MET A 10 8.32 -5.14 10.53
N ARG A 11 8.21 -5.39 9.22
CA ARG A 11 9.34 -5.48 8.29
C ARG A 11 8.97 -5.01 6.90
N ARG A 12 9.89 -4.27 6.28
CA ARG A 12 9.75 -3.74 4.91
C ARG A 12 9.83 -4.79 3.80
N GLU A 13 10.17 -6.04 4.12
CA GLU A 13 10.29 -7.11 3.12
C GLU A 13 8.90 -7.52 2.62
N ARG A 14 8.70 -7.44 1.30
CA ARG A 14 7.40 -7.69 0.65
C ARG A 14 6.93 -9.16 0.75
N SER A 15 7.81 -10.10 1.06
CA SER A 15 7.47 -11.53 1.12
C SER A 15 8.31 -12.28 2.16
N TRP A 16 7.73 -12.55 3.33
CA TRP A 16 8.32 -13.47 4.30
C TRP A 16 7.27 -14.38 4.93
N ARG A 17 7.69 -15.58 5.33
CA ARG A 17 6.81 -16.59 5.95
C ARG A 17 7.00 -16.55 7.46
N PRO A 18 6.00 -16.11 8.24
CA PRO A 18 6.09 -16.07 9.69
C PRO A 18 6.17 -17.47 10.28
N ILE A 19 6.98 -17.62 11.32
CA ILE A 19 7.08 -18.84 12.11
C ILE A 19 6.47 -18.52 13.47
N VAL A 20 5.30 -19.09 13.77
CA VAL A 20 4.65 -18.90 15.07
C VAL A 20 5.00 -20.08 15.97
N THR A 21 5.57 -19.79 17.12
CA THR A 21 5.89 -20.74 18.17
C THR A 21 4.97 -20.49 19.36
N VAL A 22 4.29 -21.54 19.82
CA VAL A 22 3.48 -21.53 21.05
C VAL A 22 4.22 -22.36 22.09
N GLU A 23 4.61 -21.72 23.18
CA GLU A 23 5.38 -22.31 24.28
C GLU A 23 4.53 -22.29 25.55
N LEU A 24 4.41 -23.43 26.22
CA LEU A 24 3.63 -23.58 27.46
C LEU A 24 4.58 -23.90 28.61
N ASP A 25 4.62 -23.03 29.63
CA ASP A 25 5.44 -23.17 30.85
C ASP A 25 6.92 -23.53 30.58
N LYS A 26 7.45 -23.20 29.39
CA LYS A 26 8.78 -23.59 28.89
C LYS A 26 9.02 -25.10 28.74
N THR A 27 7.97 -25.91 28.81
CA THR A 27 8.06 -27.38 28.75
C THR A 27 7.58 -27.95 27.43
N GLN A 28 6.49 -27.42 26.88
CA GLN A 28 5.91 -27.84 25.60
C GLN A 28 6.05 -26.71 24.59
N GLN A 29 6.59 -27.02 23.41
CA GLN A 29 6.77 -26.06 22.34
C GLN A 29 6.18 -26.63 21.05
N HIS A 30 5.30 -25.88 20.41
CA HIS A 30 4.75 -26.21 19.09
C HIS A 30 5.06 -25.08 18.10
N GLU A 31 5.40 -25.44 16.86
CA GLU A 31 5.79 -24.49 15.82
C GLU A 31 4.91 -24.66 14.58
N THR A 32 4.40 -23.56 14.05
CA THR A 32 3.61 -23.53 12.82
C THR A 32 4.15 -22.46 11.88
N ILE A 33 4.36 -22.80 10.62
CA ILE A 33 4.81 -21.87 9.58
C ILE A 33 3.59 -21.32 8.85
N LEU A 34 3.45 -20.00 8.81
CA LEU A 34 2.38 -19.30 8.11
C LEU A 34 2.80 -18.95 6.66
N GLY A 35 1.81 -18.74 5.80
CA GLY A 35 1.98 -18.19 4.47
C GLY A 35 2.48 -16.74 4.48
N CYS A 36 2.86 -16.22 3.31
CA CYS A 36 3.38 -14.85 3.18
C CYS A 36 2.35 -13.78 3.56
N ASP A 37 1.07 -14.11 3.49
CA ASP A 37 -0.07 -13.28 3.88
C ASP A 37 -0.47 -13.44 5.36
N GLY A 38 0.29 -14.23 6.10
CA GLY A 38 0.04 -14.56 7.51
C GLY A 38 -1.02 -15.63 7.74
N GLN A 39 -1.55 -16.30 6.71
CA GLN A 39 -2.52 -17.39 6.88
C GLN A 39 -1.85 -18.72 7.23
N ASN A 40 -2.45 -19.51 8.13
CA ASN A 40 -1.98 -20.87 8.35
C ASN A 40 -2.48 -21.77 7.22
N ILE A 41 -1.56 -22.30 6.39
CA ILE A 41 -1.90 -23.21 5.29
C ILE A 41 -2.47 -24.54 5.84
N ASN A 42 -2.03 -24.94 7.03
CA ASN A 42 -2.40 -26.19 7.67
C ASN A 42 -3.48 -25.96 8.75
N LEU A 43 -4.65 -25.43 8.38
CA LEU A 43 -5.76 -25.21 9.33
C LEU A 43 -6.29 -26.50 9.98
N LYS A 44 -6.03 -27.66 9.36
CA LYS A 44 -6.41 -28.97 9.89
C LYS A 44 -5.49 -29.46 11.00
N ASP A 45 -4.29 -28.89 11.11
CA ASP A 45 -3.32 -29.29 12.11
C ASP A 45 -3.64 -28.62 13.45
N SER A 46 -4.12 -29.43 14.39
CA SER A 46 -4.42 -29.00 15.76
C SER A 46 -3.48 -29.73 16.70
N PHE A 47 -2.83 -28.98 17.58
CA PHE A 47 -1.93 -29.54 18.57
C PHE A 47 -2.58 -29.54 19.94
N HIS A 48 -2.37 -30.61 20.68
CA HIS A 48 -2.94 -30.81 22.01
C HIS A 48 -1.90 -30.44 23.05
N LEU A 49 -2.24 -29.49 23.93
CA LEU A 49 -1.40 -29.09 25.05
C LEU A 49 -2.01 -29.62 26.35
N ARG A 50 -1.18 -30.23 27.21
CA ARG A 50 -1.59 -30.58 28.58
C ARG A 50 -1.22 -29.42 29.50
N ALA A 51 -2.21 -28.66 29.95
CA ALA A 51 -2.02 -27.41 30.68
C ALA A 51 -3.04 -27.25 31.81
N SER A 52 -2.68 -26.49 32.84
CA SER A 52 -3.62 -25.97 33.84
C SER A 52 -4.10 -24.57 33.42
N PHE A 53 -5.23 -24.10 33.95
CA PHE A 53 -5.68 -22.71 33.72
C PHE A 53 -4.67 -21.65 34.20
N THR A 54 -3.79 -22.02 35.15
CA THR A 54 -2.72 -21.16 35.65
C THR A 54 -1.44 -21.21 34.82
N SER A 55 -1.34 -22.13 33.85
CA SER A 55 -0.19 -22.25 32.96
C SER A 55 0.00 -20.98 32.13
N GLN A 56 1.25 -20.59 31.95
CA GLN A 56 1.65 -19.45 31.13
C GLN A 56 1.86 -19.90 29.69
N VAL A 57 1.17 -19.24 28.77
CA VAL A 57 1.33 -19.44 27.33
C VAL A 57 2.12 -18.26 26.77
N GLU A 58 3.26 -18.55 26.15
CA GLU A 58 4.08 -17.58 25.45
C GLU A 58 4.05 -17.87 23.94
N ILE A 59 3.57 -16.90 23.16
CA ILE A 59 3.47 -17.00 21.71
C ILE A 59 4.53 -16.08 21.12
N LYS A 60 5.45 -16.66 20.35
CA LYS A 60 6.56 -15.97 19.70
C LYS A 60 6.41 -16.05 18.19
N VAL A 61 6.56 -14.92 17.51
CA VAL A 61 6.58 -14.86 16.05
C VAL A 61 8.01 -14.62 15.60
N PHE A 62 8.56 -15.55 14.85
CA PHE A 62 9.92 -15.48 14.31
C PHE A 62 9.90 -15.26 12.80
N TYR A 63 10.92 -14.55 12.34
CA TYR A 63 11.29 -14.43 10.94
C TYR A 63 12.58 -15.21 10.67
N ARG A 64 12.66 -15.85 9.51
CA ARG A 64 13.87 -16.51 9.03
C ARG A 64 14.28 -15.89 7.70
N SER A 65 15.51 -15.36 7.64
CA SER A 65 16.04 -14.78 6.41
C SER A 65 16.22 -15.85 5.35
N GLN A 66 15.78 -15.56 4.12
CA GLN A 66 15.90 -16.46 2.97
C GLN A 66 17.30 -16.44 2.30
N SER A 67 18.27 -15.69 2.85
CA SER A 67 19.61 -15.64 2.25
C SER A 67 20.28 -17.02 2.24
N LYS A 68 20.69 -17.47 1.05
CA LYS A 68 21.35 -18.77 0.82
C LYS A 68 22.71 -18.92 1.54
N LYS A 69 23.35 -17.82 1.98
CA LYS A 69 24.77 -17.80 2.37
C LYS A 69 25.09 -17.56 3.86
N LYS A 70 24.12 -17.50 4.78
CA LYS A 70 24.41 -17.39 6.22
C LYS A 70 23.37 -18.12 7.05
N GLY A 71 23.83 -18.76 8.13
CA GLY A 71 23.10 -19.76 8.92
C GLY A 71 21.65 -19.38 9.27
N LYS A 72 20.83 -20.43 9.48
CA LYS A 72 19.38 -20.43 9.77
C LYS A 72 19.01 -19.73 11.09
N LYS A 73 19.51 -18.53 11.35
CA LYS A 73 19.19 -17.77 12.56
C LYS A 73 17.78 -17.21 12.43
N ARG A 74 16.91 -17.60 13.36
CA ARG A 74 15.57 -17.04 13.52
C ARG A 74 15.68 -15.73 14.31
N ASN A 75 14.99 -14.70 13.84
CA ASN A 75 14.89 -13.42 14.54
C ASN A 75 13.49 -13.30 15.15
N LEU A 76 13.41 -13.02 16.44
CA LEU A 76 12.14 -12.76 17.12
C LEU A 76 11.58 -11.42 16.64
N VAL A 77 10.36 -11.44 16.10
CA VAL A 77 9.66 -10.28 15.54
C VAL A 77 8.73 -9.69 16.59
N GLY A 78 7.94 -10.54 17.24
CA GLY A 78 7.08 -10.12 18.35
C GLY A 78 6.74 -11.31 19.24
N SER A 79 6.32 -11.01 20.47
CA SER A 79 5.90 -12.01 21.44
C SER A 79 4.71 -11.54 22.25
N VAL A 80 3.87 -12.45 22.72
CA VAL A 80 2.81 -12.16 23.69
C VAL A 80 2.82 -13.27 24.74
N SER A 81 2.68 -12.90 26.01
CA SER A 81 2.61 -13.82 27.13
C SER A 81 1.33 -13.55 27.91
N CYS A 82 0.56 -14.60 28.16
CA CYS A 82 -0.68 -14.54 28.91
C CYS A 82 -0.97 -15.90 29.56
N SER A 83 -1.72 -15.88 30.66
CA SER A 83 -2.17 -17.12 31.28
C SER A 83 -3.24 -17.81 30.42
N LEU A 84 -3.27 -19.15 30.43
CA LEU A 84 -4.28 -19.90 29.67
C LEU A 84 -5.71 -19.56 30.14
N GLY A 85 -5.90 -19.30 31.44
CA GLY A 85 -7.17 -18.85 32.00
C GLY A 85 -7.63 -17.48 31.45
N GLU A 86 -6.72 -16.53 31.24
CA GLU A 86 -7.06 -15.25 30.60
C GLU A 86 -7.45 -15.43 29.13
N MET A 87 -6.71 -16.27 28.39
CA MET A 87 -7.04 -16.61 27.01
C MET A 87 -8.42 -17.27 26.91
N TRP A 88 -8.74 -18.16 27.86
CA TRP A 88 -10.03 -18.83 27.95
C TRP A 88 -11.18 -17.85 28.18
N LYS A 89 -11.02 -16.92 29.15
CA LYS A 89 -12.00 -15.87 29.43
C LYS A 89 -12.26 -14.99 28.21
N LYS A 90 -11.21 -14.59 27.49
CA LYS A 90 -11.34 -13.80 26.25
C LYS A 90 -12.05 -14.56 25.13
N HIS A 91 -11.76 -15.85 24.97
CA HIS A 91 -12.43 -16.70 23.99
C HIS A 91 -13.94 -16.86 24.26
N GLY A 92 -14.38 -16.74 25.52
CA GLY A 92 -15.80 -16.72 25.85
C GLY A 92 -16.52 -15.42 25.45
N GLN A 93 -15.79 -14.30 25.38
CA GLN A 93 -16.35 -12.99 25.01
C GLN A 93 -16.34 -12.78 23.49
N GLU A 94 -15.31 -13.26 22.81
CA GLU A 94 -15.13 -13.10 21.37
C GLU A 94 -14.96 -14.46 20.68
N PRO A 95 -15.71 -14.75 19.61
CA PRO A 95 -15.59 -16.02 18.88
C PRO A 95 -14.23 -16.18 18.18
N LYS A 96 -13.43 -15.12 18.12
CA LYS A 96 -12.10 -15.08 17.53
C LYS A 96 -11.14 -14.52 18.57
N LEU A 97 -10.30 -15.38 19.16
CA LEU A 97 -9.32 -14.94 20.14
C LEU A 97 -8.17 -14.20 19.42
N GLU A 98 -8.20 -12.87 19.49
CA GLU A 98 -7.15 -12.00 18.96
C GLU A 98 -6.14 -11.64 20.07
N LEU A 99 -4.88 -11.97 19.84
CA LEU A 99 -3.78 -11.62 20.75
C LEU A 99 -2.84 -10.64 20.08
N ARG A 100 -2.80 -9.40 20.60
CA ARG A 100 -1.88 -8.36 20.13
C ARG A 100 -0.44 -8.68 20.55
N LEU A 101 0.48 -8.61 19.59
CA LEU A 101 1.89 -8.92 19.80
C LEU A 101 2.64 -7.73 20.39
N GLN A 102 3.55 -8.00 21.32
CA GLN A 102 4.57 -7.06 21.74
C GLN A 102 5.76 -7.13 20.77
N CYS A 103 5.85 -6.13 19.91
CA CYS A 103 6.85 -6.03 18.85
C CYS A 103 8.26 -5.71 19.40
N GLN A 104 9.29 -6.42 18.95
CA GLN A 104 10.68 -6.04 19.21
C GLN A 104 11.19 -5.15 18.08
N ASN A 105 11.76 -3.99 18.43
CA ASN A 105 12.32 -3.09 17.44
C ASN A 105 13.67 -3.67 16.94
N PRO A 106 13.84 -3.91 15.63
CA PRO A 106 15.07 -4.55 15.10
C PRO A 106 16.35 -3.78 15.41
N THR A 107 16.28 -2.46 15.67
CA THR A 107 17.45 -1.61 15.88
C THR A 107 17.93 -1.57 17.33
N ASN A 108 17.10 -1.97 18.29
CA ASN A 108 17.46 -2.00 19.71
C ASN A 108 16.94 -3.28 20.34
N ARG A 109 17.85 -4.16 20.80
CA ARG A 109 17.50 -5.37 21.58
C ARG A 109 16.79 -5.07 22.90
N SER A 110 16.57 -3.81 23.25
CA SER A 110 15.71 -3.43 24.36
C SER A 110 14.25 -3.63 23.95
N VAL A 111 13.57 -4.58 24.61
CA VAL A 111 12.12 -4.72 24.55
C VAL A 111 11.49 -3.36 24.78
N ALA A 112 10.76 -2.84 23.78
CA ALA A 112 10.12 -1.53 23.88
C ALA A 112 9.18 -1.56 25.10
N SER A 113 9.50 -0.73 26.08
CA SER A 113 8.85 -0.66 27.38
C SER A 113 7.36 -0.32 27.23
N ARG A 114 6.50 -1.32 27.48
CA ARG A 114 5.15 -1.29 28.10
C ARG A 114 4.12 -0.17 27.80
N GLY A 115 4.31 0.73 26.84
CA GLY A 115 3.49 1.95 26.76
C GLY A 115 2.50 2.11 25.60
N ARG A 116 2.76 1.53 24.42
CA ARG A 116 1.86 1.67 23.25
C ARG A 116 1.89 0.40 22.40
N PRO A 117 0.74 -0.19 22.04
CA PRO A 117 0.68 -1.29 21.10
C PRO A 117 1.21 -0.79 19.75
N GLN A 118 2.42 -1.19 19.40
CA GLN A 118 3.04 -0.78 18.15
C GLN A 118 2.47 -1.62 17.00
N ASN A 119 1.79 -0.95 16.08
CA ASN A 119 1.55 -1.37 14.70
C ASN A 119 0.51 -2.48 14.47
N GLY A 120 -0.50 -2.64 15.33
CA GLY A 120 -1.67 -3.48 15.02
C GLY A 120 -1.37 -4.96 14.73
N ALA A 121 -0.16 -5.45 15.06
CA ALA A 121 0.23 -6.82 14.81
C ALA A 121 -0.46 -7.76 15.81
N ALA A 122 -1.21 -8.72 15.31
CA ALA A 122 -2.00 -9.63 16.14
C ALA A 122 -2.00 -11.05 15.58
N VAL A 123 -2.15 -12.03 16.48
CA VAL A 123 -2.28 -13.45 16.14
C VAL A 123 -3.67 -13.92 16.53
N HIS A 124 -4.36 -14.54 15.59
CA HIS A 124 -5.67 -15.15 15.79
C HIS A 124 -5.50 -16.62 16.15
N LEU A 125 -6.05 -16.97 17.30
CA LEU A 125 -6.08 -18.32 17.81
C LEU A 125 -7.51 -18.84 17.88
N ARG A 126 -7.63 -20.15 17.75
CA ARG A 126 -8.85 -20.89 18.04
C ARG A 126 -8.51 -21.89 19.13
N LEU A 127 -9.22 -21.81 20.24
CA LEU A 127 -9.07 -22.74 21.36
C LEU A 127 -10.22 -23.74 21.31
N CYS A 128 -9.92 -25.02 21.45
CA CYS A 128 -10.92 -26.06 21.56
C CYS A 128 -10.86 -26.62 22.99
N PRO A 129 -11.95 -26.54 23.78
CA PRO A 129 -11.98 -27.18 25.09
C PRO A 129 -11.85 -28.71 24.94
N PRO A 130 -11.24 -29.40 25.91
CA PRO A 130 -11.46 -30.84 26.04
C PRO A 130 -12.95 -31.11 26.25
N ALA A 131 -13.45 -32.20 25.67
CA ALA A 131 -14.87 -32.56 25.68
C ALA A 131 -15.50 -32.61 27.09
N SER A 132 -14.70 -32.94 28.11
CA SER A 132 -15.13 -32.97 29.51
C SER A 132 -15.54 -31.61 30.09
N ILE A 133 -14.98 -30.50 29.58
CA ILE A 133 -15.35 -29.15 30.01
C ILE A 133 -16.60 -28.70 29.28
N ALA A 134 -16.76 -29.09 28.02
CA ALA A 134 -17.93 -28.75 27.22
C ALA A 134 -19.23 -29.41 27.74
N SER A 135 -19.12 -30.54 28.44
CA SER A 135 -20.28 -31.24 29.03
C SER A 135 -20.71 -30.73 30.41
N CYS A 136 -20.00 -29.75 31.00
CA CYS A 136 -20.27 -29.25 32.35
C CYS A 136 -21.04 -27.91 32.35
N SER A 137 -21.83 -27.66 31.32
CA SER A 137 -22.69 -26.48 31.21
C SER A 137 -24.04 -26.70 31.90
N ASP A 138 -24.30 -25.85 32.89
CA ASP A 138 -25.55 -25.51 33.59
C ASP A 138 -26.28 -26.60 34.40
N PRO A 139 -26.08 -26.65 35.73
CA PRO A 139 -27.20 -26.90 36.63
C PRO A 139 -28.18 -25.73 36.48
N THR A 140 -29.26 -25.96 35.74
CA THR A 140 -30.45 -25.11 35.78
C THR A 140 -30.79 -24.86 37.25
N PRO A 141 -30.81 -23.60 37.74
CA PRO A 141 -31.32 -23.33 39.08
C PRO A 141 -32.80 -23.71 39.06
N SER A 142 -33.14 -24.80 39.75
CA SER A 142 -34.51 -25.19 40.00
C SER A 142 -35.19 -24.07 40.78
N GLU A 143 -36.12 -23.40 40.12
CA GLU A 143 -37.14 -22.56 40.72
C GLU A 143 -37.95 -23.43 41.69
N GLU A 144 -37.64 -23.35 43.00
CA GLU A 144 -38.57 -23.80 44.04
C GLU A 144 -39.34 -22.59 44.55
N ASP A 145 -40.62 -22.57 44.18
CA ASP A 145 -41.66 -21.69 44.68
C ASP A 145 -41.81 -21.84 46.20
N GLY A 146 -41.46 -20.78 46.93
CA GLY A 146 -41.60 -20.68 48.39
C GLY A 146 -42.43 -19.46 48.79
N TYR A 147 -43.76 -19.63 48.80
CA TYR A 147 -44.78 -18.68 49.24
C TYR A 147 -44.76 -18.52 50.78
N CYS A 148 -44.64 -17.28 51.31
CA CYS A 148 -45.43 -16.80 52.46
C CYS A 148 -45.12 -15.33 52.85
N SER A 149 -46.15 -14.71 53.39
CA SER A 149 -46.45 -13.28 53.39
C SER A 149 -46.04 -12.49 54.63
N SER A 150 -46.16 -11.16 54.48
CA SER A 150 -46.58 -10.14 55.46
C SER A 150 -45.60 -9.60 56.51
N SER A 151 -45.31 -8.30 56.39
CA SER A 151 -45.58 -7.22 57.38
C SER A 151 -44.50 -6.12 57.28
N SER A 152 -44.82 -4.96 56.69
CA SER A 152 -45.28 -3.73 57.37
C SER A 152 -44.16 -2.91 58.04
N SER A 153 -43.95 -1.70 57.50
CA SER A 153 -43.52 -0.47 58.20
C SER A 153 -42.05 -0.43 58.67
N SER A 154 -41.23 0.59 58.39
CA SER A 154 -41.46 2.00 58.74
C SER A 154 -40.32 2.87 58.18
N SER A 155 -40.68 4.08 57.76
CA SER A 155 -39.92 5.35 57.82
C SER A 155 -38.41 5.30 58.18
N SER A 156 -37.58 5.97 57.37
CA SER A 156 -37.03 7.29 57.71
C SER A 156 -35.79 7.66 56.88
N SER A 157 -35.68 8.98 56.65
CA SER A 157 -34.42 9.73 56.55
C SER A 157 -33.59 9.61 55.26
N CYS A 158 -33.97 10.41 54.27
CA CYS A 158 -33.05 11.01 53.31
C CYS A 158 -31.87 11.69 54.04
N LYS A 159 -30.65 11.16 53.90
CA LYS A 159 -29.41 11.89 54.20
C LYS A 159 -28.56 12.02 52.94
N ARG A 160 -28.35 13.28 52.54
CA ARG A 160 -27.39 13.74 51.55
C ARG A 160 -25.99 13.16 51.84
N PRO A 161 -25.21 12.76 50.83
CA PRO A 161 -23.77 12.60 51.02
C PRO A 161 -23.11 13.97 51.15
N ASN A 162 -22.42 14.13 52.27
CA ASN A 162 -21.62 15.28 52.64
C ASN A 162 -20.44 15.44 51.67
N ARG A 163 -20.24 16.67 51.20
CA ARG A 163 -19.06 17.16 50.51
C ARG A 163 -17.92 17.26 51.54
N SER A 164 -16.92 16.39 51.45
CA SER A 164 -15.68 16.51 52.20
C SER A 164 -14.60 17.22 51.37
N GLU A 165 -13.89 18.09 52.09
CA GLU A 165 -12.78 18.95 51.70
C GLU A 165 -11.55 18.24 51.10
N PRO A 166 -10.67 19.00 50.43
CA PRO A 166 -9.50 18.48 49.74
C PRO A 166 -8.38 18.15 50.73
N LEU A 167 -7.96 16.87 50.74
CA LEU A 167 -6.72 16.46 51.40
C LEU A 167 -5.51 16.89 50.58
N THR A 168 -4.63 17.60 51.28
CA THR A 168 -3.27 18.00 50.89
C THR A 168 -2.42 16.77 50.55
N PRO A 169 -1.70 16.75 49.42
CA PRO A 169 -0.80 15.64 49.09
C PRO A 169 0.50 15.71 49.94
N PRO A 170 1.05 14.55 50.36
CA PRO A 170 2.31 14.47 51.10
C PRO A 170 3.52 14.82 50.21
N PRO A 171 4.64 15.30 50.81
CA PRO A 171 5.82 15.72 50.08
C PRO A 171 6.50 14.55 49.36
N MET A 172 6.71 14.72 48.04
CA MET A 172 7.47 13.79 47.21
C MET A 172 8.96 13.76 47.60
N PRO A 173 9.60 12.58 47.68
CA PRO A 173 11.05 12.49 47.79
C PRO A 173 11.74 12.92 46.49
N GLU A 174 12.80 13.69 46.67
CA GLU A 174 13.63 14.34 45.65
C GLU A 174 14.15 13.34 44.60
N GLN A 175 13.87 13.64 43.32
CA GLN A 175 14.41 12.90 42.20
C GLN A 175 15.85 13.36 41.91
N PRO A 176 16.81 12.44 41.71
CA PRO A 176 18.17 12.82 41.33
C PRO A 176 18.19 13.44 39.93
N LEU A 177 18.74 14.66 39.87
CA LEU A 177 18.98 15.47 38.68
C LEU A 177 19.57 14.61 37.53
N ARG A 178 18.73 14.32 36.54
CA ARG A 178 19.17 13.69 35.29
C ARG A 178 20.06 14.68 34.52
N ARG A 179 21.35 14.36 34.56
CA ARG A 179 22.48 14.92 33.82
C ARG A 179 22.09 15.31 32.37
N ARG A 180 22.00 16.62 32.14
CA ARG A 180 21.82 17.25 30.83
C ARG A 180 22.97 16.84 29.90
N ARG A 181 22.68 16.08 28.84
CA ARG A 181 23.67 15.76 27.79
C ARG A 181 24.11 17.07 27.12
N ARG A 182 25.41 17.34 27.15
CA ARG A 182 26.04 18.49 26.51
C ARG A 182 25.78 18.44 25.00
N VAL A 183 25.21 19.53 24.49
CA VAL A 183 25.13 19.82 23.06
C VAL A 183 26.55 20.19 22.61
N ARG A 184 27.07 19.46 21.63
CA ARG A 184 28.36 19.73 20.99
C ARG A 184 28.15 20.91 20.03
N GLY A 185 28.64 22.08 20.41
CA GLY A 185 28.62 23.28 19.56
C GLY A 185 29.58 23.14 18.38
N TYR A 186 29.19 23.71 17.25
CA TYR A 186 30.05 23.91 16.09
C TYR A 186 30.93 25.14 16.35
N CYS A 187 32.24 25.02 16.13
CA CYS A 187 33.16 26.15 16.16
C CYS A 187 32.97 26.98 14.89
N VAL A 188 32.69 28.26 15.07
CA VAL A 188 32.72 29.31 14.05
C VAL A 188 33.85 30.25 14.48
N ASN A 189 34.72 30.60 13.52
CA ASN A 189 35.88 31.51 13.57
C ASN A 189 37.27 30.85 13.59
N SER A 190 37.96 30.91 12.45
CA SER A 190 39.14 31.78 12.32
C SER A 190 39.35 32.13 10.85
N ASP A 191 39.29 33.42 10.57
CA ASP A 191 39.88 34.10 9.42
C ASP A 191 41.42 34.05 9.50
N GLU A 192 42.06 34.47 8.40
CA GLU A 192 43.50 34.70 8.14
C GLU A 192 44.32 33.47 7.71
N GLU A 193 45.17 33.48 6.68
CA GLU A 193 45.32 34.25 5.42
C GLU A 193 46.26 33.35 4.53
N PRO A 194 46.83 33.76 3.38
CA PRO A 194 46.93 32.94 2.17
C PRO A 194 48.29 32.23 1.96
N GLU A 195 48.34 31.43 0.88
CA GLU A 195 49.47 31.23 -0.05
C GLU A 195 49.79 29.77 -0.44
N SER A 196 49.95 29.60 -1.75
CA SER A 196 50.99 28.83 -2.44
C SER A 196 50.82 27.31 -2.68
N TYR A 197 50.51 27.00 -3.94
CA TYR A 197 51.11 25.99 -4.84
C TYR A 197 51.61 24.63 -4.30
N SER A 198 51.08 23.55 -4.90
CA SER A 198 51.78 22.57 -5.78
C SER A 198 50.93 21.29 -5.84
N GLU A 199 50.40 20.95 -7.02
CA GLU A 199 50.90 19.85 -7.89
C GLU A 199 50.42 18.45 -7.45
N ASP A 200 49.90 17.75 -8.46
CA ASP A 200 49.88 16.30 -8.64
C ASP A 200 49.25 15.42 -7.55
N ASP A 201 48.07 14.88 -7.87
CA ASP A 201 47.89 13.43 -7.76
C ASP A 201 46.94 12.94 -8.86
N GLU A 202 47.57 12.21 -9.77
CA GLU A 202 46.99 11.42 -10.84
C GLU A 202 46.16 10.24 -10.30
N ASP A 203 45.23 9.81 -11.13
CA ASP A 203 44.81 8.42 -11.32
C ASP A 203 44.47 7.54 -10.10
N GLU A 204 43.16 7.33 -9.89
CA GLU A 204 42.68 6.00 -9.51
C GLU A 204 41.41 5.63 -10.28
N THR A 205 41.62 5.24 -11.54
CA THR A 205 40.66 4.48 -12.35
C THR A 205 40.45 3.10 -11.71
N LYS A 206 39.34 2.91 -11.00
CA LYS A 206 38.98 1.58 -10.46
C LYS A 206 38.56 0.64 -11.58
N PRO A 207 39.18 -0.55 -11.72
CA PRO A 207 38.85 -1.49 -12.77
C PRO A 207 37.50 -2.17 -12.54
N PHE A 208 36.76 -2.22 -13.64
CA PHE A 208 35.51 -2.93 -13.85
C PHE A 208 35.72 -4.43 -13.63
N LEU A 209 35.22 -4.99 -12.53
CA LEU A 209 35.28 -6.42 -12.25
C LEU A 209 34.09 -7.16 -12.88
N GLY A 210 34.46 -8.18 -13.65
CA GLY A 210 33.63 -9.01 -14.52
C GLY A 210 32.37 -9.61 -13.90
N VAL A 211 31.33 -9.57 -14.74
CA VAL A 211 30.10 -10.37 -14.63
C VAL A 211 30.46 -11.86 -14.81
N PRO A 212 30.16 -12.75 -13.86
CA PRO A 212 30.20 -14.18 -14.11
C PRO A 212 28.98 -14.58 -14.93
N SER A 213 29.21 -14.98 -16.17
CA SER A 213 28.27 -15.77 -16.97
C SER A 213 28.13 -17.15 -16.32
N PHE A 214 26.96 -17.43 -15.74
CA PHE A 214 26.56 -18.79 -15.38
C PHE A 214 25.59 -19.28 -16.44
N HIS A 215 26.07 -20.28 -17.18
CA HIS A 215 25.34 -21.11 -18.12
C HIS A 215 24.73 -22.24 -17.28
N ASP A 216 23.43 -22.18 -17.01
CA ASP A 216 22.66 -23.30 -16.45
C ASP A 216 21.81 -23.87 -17.60
N ASP A 217 22.36 -24.92 -18.23
CA ASP A 217 21.61 -25.88 -19.04
C ASP A 217 20.99 -26.90 -18.09
N ASP A 218 19.68 -26.81 -17.86
CA ASP A 218 18.88 -27.89 -17.29
C ASP A 218 17.61 -28.03 -18.16
N GLU A 219 17.69 -28.93 -19.13
CA GLU A 219 16.55 -29.46 -19.89
C GLU A 219 15.76 -30.43 -19.00
N ASP A 220 14.67 -29.97 -18.40
CA ASP A 220 13.65 -30.86 -17.83
C ASP A 220 12.43 -30.94 -18.78
N GLU A 221 12.30 -32.09 -19.45
CA GLU A 221 11.11 -32.52 -20.17
C GLU A 221 9.88 -32.51 -19.24
N ALA A 222 8.96 -31.57 -19.46
CA ALA A 222 7.65 -31.57 -18.80
C ALA A 222 6.59 -32.19 -19.71
N GLU A 223 6.03 -33.31 -19.25
CA GLU A 223 4.89 -34.04 -19.81
C GLU A 223 3.70 -33.14 -20.17
N SER A 224 3.08 -33.46 -21.31
CA SER A 224 1.91 -32.77 -21.85
C SER A 224 0.63 -33.07 -21.06
N PRO A 225 -0.07 -32.07 -20.48
CA PRO A 225 -1.39 -32.28 -19.92
C PRO A 225 -2.48 -32.17 -21.00
N SER A 226 -3.46 -33.05 -20.87
CA SER A 226 -4.60 -33.25 -21.77
C SER A 226 -5.51 -32.00 -21.91
N PRO A 227 -6.26 -31.88 -23.03
CA PRO A 227 -6.98 -30.66 -23.38
C PRO A 227 -8.22 -30.44 -22.50
N ILE A 228 -8.17 -29.42 -21.65
CA ILE A 228 -9.33 -28.90 -20.91
C ILE A 228 -10.19 -28.06 -21.87
N LYS A 229 -11.43 -28.49 -22.10
CA LYS A 229 -12.44 -27.73 -22.85
C LYS A 229 -12.89 -26.50 -22.06
N ILE A 230 -12.38 -25.34 -22.44
CA ILE A 230 -12.79 -24.03 -21.91
C ILE A 230 -13.92 -23.47 -22.78
N TRP A 231 -15.09 -23.24 -22.17
CA TRP A 231 -16.20 -22.53 -22.79
C TRP A 231 -15.92 -21.02 -22.75
N LEU A 232 -15.65 -20.42 -23.92
CA LEU A 232 -15.41 -18.98 -24.07
C LEU A 232 -16.73 -18.22 -24.18
N ASN A 233 -17.07 -17.44 -23.14
CA ASN A 233 -18.03 -16.34 -23.26
C ASN A 233 -17.33 -15.08 -23.83
N PRO A 234 -17.85 -14.45 -24.89
CA PRO A 234 -17.14 -13.41 -25.63
C PRO A 234 -17.54 -12.00 -25.19
N MET A 235 -17.27 -11.59 -23.93
CA MET A 235 -17.35 -10.15 -23.59
C MET A 235 -16.57 -9.79 -22.29
N GLY A 236 -15.24 -9.77 -22.36
CA GLY A 236 -14.39 -9.29 -21.25
C GLY A 236 -13.02 -9.97 -21.20
N TRP A 237 -12.04 -9.48 -21.96
CA TRP A 237 -10.72 -10.11 -22.05
C TRP A 237 -9.59 -9.07 -22.06
N ALA A 238 -9.11 -8.69 -20.88
CA ALA A 238 -7.74 -8.17 -20.68
C ALA A 238 -7.18 -8.36 -19.25
N ALA A 239 -7.76 -9.21 -18.40
CA ALA A 239 -7.33 -9.36 -17.00
C ALA A 239 -7.20 -10.81 -16.49
N SER A 240 -7.02 -11.82 -17.37
CA SER A 240 -7.15 -13.23 -16.96
C SER A 240 -5.88 -14.09 -17.07
N LEU A 241 -4.68 -13.53 -17.02
CA LEU A 241 -3.43 -14.32 -16.97
C LEU A 241 -2.76 -14.35 -15.58
N LEU A 242 -3.39 -13.75 -14.56
CA LEU A 242 -3.02 -13.96 -13.16
C LEU A 242 -3.91 -15.06 -12.56
N PRO A 243 -3.37 -15.91 -11.65
CA PRO A 243 -4.14 -16.95 -10.98
C PRO A 243 -5.45 -16.39 -10.40
N GLN A 244 -6.56 -16.92 -10.87
CA GLN A 244 -7.92 -16.43 -10.63
C GLN A 244 -8.43 -16.84 -9.23
N TYR A 245 -7.60 -16.67 -8.20
CA TYR A 245 -7.93 -16.81 -6.79
C TYR A 245 -8.08 -15.45 -6.09
N THR A 246 -8.28 -14.38 -6.85
CA THR A 246 -8.84 -13.15 -6.30
C THR A 246 -10.33 -13.38 -6.12
N GLU A 247 -10.71 -13.64 -4.87
CA GLU A 247 -12.03 -13.41 -4.27
C GLU A 247 -12.83 -12.42 -5.13
N ARG A 248 -14.02 -12.83 -5.62
CA ARG A 248 -14.94 -11.94 -6.34
C ARG A 248 -15.18 -10.74 -5.44
N ILE A 249 -14.46 -9.64 -5.69
CA ILE A 249 -14.81 -8.35 -5.12
C ILE A 249 -16.12 -8.02 -5.81
N GLU A 250 -17.22 -8.29 -5.13
CA GLU A 250 -18.52 -7.73 -5.46
C GLU A 250 -18.35 -6.22 -5.34
N VAL A 251 -17.90 -5.59 -6.42
CA VAL A 251 -17.92 -4.14 -6.57
C VAL A 251 -19.41 -3.80 -6.43
N PRO A 252 -19.81 -3.09 -5.36
CA PRO A 252 -21.20 -2.67 -5.21
C PRO A 252 -21.62 -2.01 -6.52
N PRO A 253 -22.80 -2.31 -7.08
CA PRO A 253 -23.21 -1.79 -8.37
C PRO A 253 -23.00 -0.28 -8.35
N ASP A 254 -22.06 0.20 -9.16
CA ASP A 254 -21.70 1.60 -9.28
C ASP A 254 -23.00 2.37 -9.55
N GLN A 255 -23.56 2.95 -8.49
CA GLN A 255 -24.76 3.77 -8.57
C GLN A 255 -24.43 4.95 -9.48
N ASP A 256 -25.02 4.96 -10.69
CA ASP A 256 -25.18 6.07 -11.64
C ASP A 256 -24.22 7.25 -11.47
N LEU A 257 -22.89 6.99 -11.43
CA LEU A 257 -21.91 8.07 -11.43
C LEU A 257 -21.96 8.71 -12.80
N ASN A 258 -22.25 10.01 -12.82
CA ASN A 258 -22.32 10.77 -14.05
C ASN A 258 -20.98 10.66 -14.80
N PHE A 259 -20.99 10.64 -16.13
CA PHE A 259 -19.75 10.46 -16.94
C PHE A 259 -18.63 11.42 -16.51
N PHE A 260 -19.01 12.63 -16.11
CA PHE A 260 -18.12 13.64 -15.57
C PHE A 260 -17.47 13.25 -14.23
N GLU A 261 -18.24 12.70 -13.29
CA GLU A 261 -17.69 12.17 -12.04
C GLU A 261 -16.73 11.01 -12.31
N ARG A 262 -16.99 10.19 -13.33
CA ARG A 262 -16.09 9.12 -13.76
C ARG A 262 -14.79 9.65 -14.38
N ALA A 263 -14.88 10.70 -15.21
CA ALA A 263 -13.70 11.35 -15.76
C ALA A 263 -12.84 11.96 -14.63
N ILE A 264 -13.48 12.62 -13.67
CA ILE A 264 -12.79 13.25 -12.54
C ILE A 264 -12.25 12.24 -11.56
N SER A 265 -12.97 11.15 -11.27
CA SER A 265 -12.47 10.07 -10.42
C SER A 265 -11.27 9.35 -11.03
N SER A 266 -11.18 9.29 -12.37
CA SER A 266 -10.01 8.70 -13.03
C SER A 266 -8.79 9.62 -13.03
N PHE A 267 -8.99 10.94 -13.01
CA PHE A 267 -7.91 11.93 -13.06
C PHE A 267 -7.48 12.47 -11.68
N THR A 268 -8.38 12.44 -10.69
CA THR A 268 -8.21 13.09 -9.39
C THR A 268 -8.37 12.09 -8.24
N ILE A 269 -8.14 12.55 -7.01
CA ILE A 269 -8.29 11.75 -5.79
C ILE A 269 -9.73 11.84 -5.22
N TYR A 270 -10.66 12.43 -6.00
CA TYR A 270 -12.04 12.65 -5.58
C TYR A 270 -12.72 11.38 -5.08
N ASN A 271 -12.56 10.26 -5.79
CA ASN A 271 -13.21 9.01 -5.40
C ASN A 271 -12.63 8.40 -4.12
N GLU A 272 -11.31 8.49 -3.94
CA GLU A 272 -10.64 8.00 -2.73
C GLU A 272 -11.08 8.84 -1.51
N MET A 273 -11.17 10.17 -1.65
CA MET A 273 -11.63 11.05 -0.58
C MET A 273 -13.12 10.89 -0.26
N LYS A 274 -13.96 10.67 -1.29
CA LYS A 274 -15.41 10.44 -1.13
C LYS A 274 -15.71 9.14 -0.36
N HIS A 275 -14.86 8.12 -0.51
CA HIS A 275 -15.05 6.81 0.12
C HIS A 275 -14.27 6.60 1.41
N ALA A 276 -13.35 7.51 1.77
CA ALA A 276 -12.59 7.45 3.00
C ALA A 276 -13.52 7.53 4.22
N ARG A 277 -13.46 6.52 5.11
CA ARG A 277 -14.32 6.46 6.30
C ARG A 277 -13.57 6.66 7.61
N CYS A 278 -12.26 6.42 7.61
CA CYS A 278 -11.41 6.59 8.79
C CYS A 278 -10.25 7.56 8.52
N ASP A 279 -9.68 8.08 9.60
CA ASP A 279 -8.53 8.99 9.57
C ASP A 279 -7.32 8.35 8.85
N ASP A 280 -7.12 7.04 9.00
CA ASP A 280 -6.03 6.32 8.33
C ASP A 280 -6.12 6.41 6.79
N ASP A 281 -7.33 6.38 6.23
CA ASP A 281 -7.55 6.52 4.78
C ASP A 281 -7.16 7.93 4.32
N PHE A 282 -7.57 8.96 5.07
CA PHE A 282 -7.24 10.35 4.79
C PHE A 282 -5.74 10.61 4.94
N GLU A 283 -5.07 10.03 5.95
CA GLU A 283 -3.63 10.18 6.16
C GLU A 283 -2.83 9.60 4.99
N ARG A 284 -3.28 8.44 4.48
CA ARG A 284 -2.69 7.81 3.30
C ARG A 284 -2.85 8.69 2.05
N ILE A 285 -4.05 9.22 1.82
CA ILE A 285 -4.34 10.13 0.70
C ILE A 285 -3.49 11.39 0.80
N PHE A 286 -3.40 11.97 2.00
CA PHE A 286 -2.66 13.19 2.26
C PHE A 286 -1.15 13.02 2.04
N THR A 287 -0.57 11.94 2.57
CA THR A 287 0.85 11.62 2.39
C THR A 287 1.18 11.43 0.90
N ARG A 288 0.29 10.77 0.15
CA ARG A 288 0.42 10.59 -1.30
C ARG A 288 0.37 11.93 -2.03
N LEU A 289 -0.57 12.81 -1.70
CA LEU A 289 -0.69 14.15 -2.29
C LEU A 289 0.58 14.98 -2.07
N GLN A 290 1.11 15.00 -0.86
CA GLN A 290 2.35 15.72 -0.55
C GLN A 290 3.53 15.21 -1.37
N LEU A 291 3.65 13.89 -1.54
CA LEU A 291 4.69 13.29 -2.38
C LEU A 291 4.50 13.68 -3.85
N GLU A 292 3.27 13.60 -4.37
CA GLU A 292 2.93 13.98 -5.74
C GLU A 292 3.24 15.47 -6.01
N TRP A 293 2.90 16.37 -5.09
CA TRP A 293 3.21 17.80 -5.22
C TRP A 293 4.71 18.09 -5.15
N THR A 294 5.44 17.43 -4.23
CA THR A 294 6.90 17.60 -4.10
C THR A 294 7.61 17.14 -5.37
N TYR A 295 7.21 15.98 -5.91
CA TYR A 295 7.74 15.46 -7.16
C TYR A 295 7.41 16.37 -8.35
N THR A 296 6.17 16.83 -8.45
CA THR A 296 5.72 17.75 -9.51
C THR A 296 6.49 19.07 -9.44
N ALA A 297 6.70 19.63 -8.24
CA ALA A 297 7.50 20.83 -8.04
C ALA A 297 8.95 20.65 -8.52
N GLY A 298 9.57 19.52 -8.20
CA GLY A 298 10.93 19.21 -8.65
C GLY A 298 11.06 19.15 -10.17
N ILE A 299 10.10 18.51 -10.86
CA ILE A 299 10.09 18.46 -12.33
C ILE A 299 9.86 19.85 -12.91
N LEU A 300 8.93 20.63 -12.37
CA LEU A 300 8.67 21.99 -12.85
C LEU A 300 9.89 22.90 -12.71
N VAL A 301 10.66 22.79 -11.63
CA VAL A 301 11.93 23.52 -11.47
C VAL A 301 12.94 23.08 -12.54
N ALA A 302 13.03 21.78 -12.84
CA ALA A 302 13.90 21.29 -13.91
C ALA A 302 13.47 21.81 -15.29
N LEU A 303 12.16 21.82 -15.60
CA LEU A 303 11.63 22.39 -16.84
C LEU A 303 11.93 23.90 -16.94
N ALA A 304 11.71 24.66 -15.87
CA ALA A 304 12.03 26.08 -15.83
C ALA A 304 13.53 26.36 -16.04
N ALA A 305 14.40 25.48 -15.53
CA ALA A 305 15.85 25.59 -15.77
C ALA A 305 16.20 25.34 -17.25
N VAL A 306 15.56 24.37 -17.89
CA VAL A 306 15.70 24.13 -19.34
C VAL A 306 15.18 25.34 -20.13
N ASP A 307 14.01 25.88 -19.80
CA ASP A 307 13.45 27.06 -20.46
C ASP A 307 14.40 28.27 -20.33
N THR A 308 14.99 28.47 -19.14
CA THR A 308 15.96 29.53 -18.87
C THR A 308 17.24 29.35 -19.70
N ALA A 309 17.74 28.12 -19.82
CA ALA A 309 18.89 27.81 -20.66
C ALA A 309 18.61 28.03 -22.14
N VAL A 310 17.38 27.82 -22.60
CA VAL A 310 16.98 28.14 -23.98
C VAL A 310 16.92 29.66 -24.19
N PHE A 311 16.43 30.42 -23.22
CA PHE A 311 16.41 31.89 -23.30
C PHE A 311 17.78 32.55 -23.20
N SER A 312 18.77 31.90 -22.59
CA SER A 312 20.14 32.43 -22.52
C SER A 312 20.91 32.27 -23.83
N ILE A 313 20.41 31.46 -24.78
CA ILE A 313 20.98 31.37 -26.12
C ILE A 313 20.70 32.71 -26.84
N SER A 314 21.79 33.40 -27.19
CA SER A 314 21.73 34.70 -27.87
C SER A 314 20.85 34.65 -29.12
N PRO A 315 20.05 35.71 -29.41
CA PRO A 315 19.24 35.78 -30.63
C PRO A 315 20.07 35.66 -31.92
N ASP A 316 21.38 35.90 -31.86
CA ASP A 316 22.33 35.74 -32.97
C ASP A 316 22.87 34.30 -33.10
N SER A 317 22.27 33.33 -32.42
CA SER A 317 22.66 31.93 -32.58
C SER A 317 22.42 31.45 -34.01
N VAL A 318 23.21 30.45 -34.42
CA VAL A 318 23.23 29.87 -35.78
C VAL A 318 21.85 29.35 -36.24
N PHE A 319 20.89 29.16 -35.32
CA PHE A 319 19.54 28.72 -35.63
C PHE A 319 18.55 29.88 -35.53
N ALA A 320 18.00 30.29 -36.69
CA ALA A 320 16.90 31.26 -36.73
C ALA A 320 15.64 30.65 -36.07
N ILE A 321 15.37 31.00 -34.82
CA ILE A 321 14.23 30.47 -34.07
C ILE A 321 12.93 31.03 -34.64
N ASN A 322 12.07 30.15 -35.18
CA ASN A 322 10.74 30.47 -35.68
C ASN A 322 9.88 31.16 -34.59
N PRO A 323 9.08 32.19 -34.91
CA PRO A 323 8.16 32.82 -33.95
C PRO A 323 7.23 31.82 -33.23
N LEU A 324 6.82 30.74 -33.89
CA LEU A 324 6.01 29.68 -33.24
C LEU A 324 6.80 28.95 -32.13
N ALA A 325 8.08 28.67 -32.37
CA ALA A 325 8.94 28.06 -31.37
C ALA A 325 9.15 29.00 -30.17
N ARG A 326 9.31 30.31 -30.42
CA ARG A 326 9.38 31.34 -29.36
C ARG A 326 8.11 31.39 -28.51
N ASN A 327 6.93 31.29 -29.13
CA ASN A 327 5.67 31.25 -28.40
C ASN A 327 5.52 29.96 -27.58
N ALA A 328 5.96 28.82 -28.11
CA ALA A 328 5.91 27.54 -27.41
C ALA A 328 6.82 27.54 -26.15
N ILE A 329 8.06 28.03 -26.26
CA ILE A 329 8.97 28.11 -25.10
C ILE A 329 8.48 29.14 -24.07
N ALA A 330 7.91 30.27 -24.51
CA ALA A 330 7.30 31.25 -23.60
C ALA A 330 6.09 30.65 -22.86
N ALA A 331 5.23 29.90 -23.57
CA ALA A 331 4.11 29.20 -22.95
C ALA A 331 4.58 28.12 -21.95
N SER A 332 5.65 27.37 -22.28
CA SER A 332 6.28 26.42 -21.34
C SER A 332 6.74 27.13 -20.07
N SER A 333 7.46 28.24 -20.21
CA SER A 333 8.03 28.98 -19.09
C SER A 333 6.96 29.56 -18.17
N VAL A 334 5.89 30.13 -18.73
CA VAL A 334 4.74 30.63 -17.95
C VAL A 334 4.03 29.49 -17.22
N ALA A 335 3.76 28.38 -17.91
CA ALA A 335 3.12 27.22 -17.30
C ALA A 335 3.99 26.62 -16.18
N SER A 336 5.31 26.53 -16.38
CA SER A 336 6.26 26.09 -15.38
C SER A 336 6.27 27.01 -14.16
N GLY A 337 6.39 28.33 -14.36
CA GLY A 337 6.40 29.31 -13.27
C GLY A 337 5.10 29.29 -12.45
N LEU A 338 3.94 29.27 -13.10
CA LEU A 338 2.65 29.13 -12.42
C LEU A 338 2.53 27.80 -11.69
N GLY A 339 3.01 26.71 -12.29
CA GLY A 339 3.02 25.38 -11.67
C GLY A 339 3.85 25.37 -10.39
N ILE A 340 5.05 25.96 -10.41
CA ILE A 340 5.94 26.07 -9.24
C ILE A 340 5.25 26.88 -8.15
N ALA A 341 4.65 28.03 -8.50
CA ALA A 341 3.93 28.87 -7.55
C ALA A 341 2.76 28.12 -6.90
N CYS A 342 1.95 27.41 -7.68
CA CYS A 342 0.86 26.58 -7.16
C CYS A 342 1.37 25.44 -6.27
N ALA A 343 2.40 24.72 -6.69
CA ALA A 343 2.96 23.62 -5.92
C ALA A 343 3.56 24.11 -4.59
N ALA A 344 4.32 25.21 -4.62
CA ALA A 344 4.87 25.85 -3.42
C ALA A 344 3.75 26.33 -2.49
N TRP A 345 2.68 26.93 -3.05
CA TRP A 345 1.50 27.32 -2.27
C TRP A 345 0.88 26.12 -1.56
N PHE A 346 0.62 25.01 -2.26
CA PHE A 346 0.07 23.80 -1.65
C PHE A 346 1.01 23.20 -0.59
N LEU A 347 2.31 23.09 -0.88
CA LEU A 347 3.28 22.57 0.07
C LEU A 347 3.35 23.44 1.33
N VAL A 348 3.46 24.76 1.21
CA VAL A 348 3.47 25.67 2.36
C VAL A 348 2.15 25.61 3.13
N ARG A 349 1.03 25.61 2.41
CA ARG A 349 -0.32 25.60 2.99
C ARG A 349 -0.59 24.35 3.82
N TYR A 350 -0.06 23.20 3.39
CA TYR A 350 -0.38 21.89 3.96
C TYR A 350 0.79 21.22 4.70
N ALA A 351 2.02 21.72 4.65
CA ALA A 351 3.17 21.09 5.34
C ALA A 351 3.00 20.97 6.86
N TRP A 352 2.27 21.91 7.48
CA TRP A 352 2.13 22.03 8.94
C TRP A 352 0.72 21.72 9.44
N VAL A 353 -0.11 21.10 8.60
CA VAL A 353 -1.54 20.93 8.88
C VAL A 353 -1.79 19.55 9.46
N GLU A 354 -2.43 19.51 10.63
CA GLU A 354 -2.95 18.27 11.21
C GLU A 354 -4.07 17.69 10.35
N LEU A 355 -4.19 16.36 10.31
CA LEU A 355 -5.10 15.63 9.44
C LEU A 355 -6.55 16.14 9.52
N HIS A 356 -7.08 16.37 10.72
CA HIS A 356 -8.45 16.87 10.90
C HIS A 356 -8.64 18.26 10.25
N THR A 357 -7.63 19.13 10.37
CA THR A 357 -7.64 20.45 9.73
C THR A 357 -7.51 20.35 8.21
N PHE A 358 -6.78 19.33 7.71
CA PHE A 358 -6.71 19.04 6.28
C PHE A 358 -8.09 18.65 5.74
N VAL A 359 -8.77 17.69 6.39
CA VAL A 359 -10.11 17.24 5.96
C VAL A 359 -11.11 18.41 5.99
N ALA A 360 -11.11 19.20 7.06
CA ALA A 360 -11.99 20.37 7.18
C ALA A 360 -11.73 21.44 6.10
N ARG A 361 -10.48 21.62 5.66
CA ARG A 361 -10.11 22.58 4.60
C ARG A 361 -10.31 22.04 3.19
N ALA A 362 -10.28 20.72 3.03
CA ALA A 362 -10.51 20.07 1.75
C ALA A 362 -12.01 19.95 1.42
N ALA A 363 -12.88 20.01 2.44
CA ALA A 363 -14.32 20.02 2.25
C ALA A 363 -14.78 21.31 1.56
N ASP A 364 -15.58 21.15 0.50
CA ASP A 364 -16.13 22.26 -0.29
C ASP A 364 -17.21 23.01 0.50
N ILE A 365 -17.27 24.34 0.36
CA ILE A 365 -18.25 25.23 1.04
C ILE A 365 -19.70 24.91 0.63
N MET A 366 -19.90 24.39 -0.58
CA MET A 366 -21.22 24.09 -1.16
C MET A 366 -21.89 22.83 -0.57
N SER A 367 -21.26 22.20 0.42
CA SER A 367 -21.64 20.90 0.97
C SER A 367 -22.58 21.07 2.16
N THR A 368 -23.88 21.28 1.93
CA THR A 368 -24.86 21.42 3.02
C THR A 368 -25.27 20.09 3.66
N GLU A 369 -25.25 18.97 2.93
CA GLU A 369 -25.71 17.66 3.44
C GLU A 369 -24.64 16.56 3.40
N THR A 370 -23.73 16.60 2.42
CA THR A 370 -22.62 15.63 2.32
C THR A 370 -21.34 16.37 1.95
N PRO A 371 -20.20 16.12 2.64
CA PRO A 371 -18.95 16.78 2.33
C PRO A 371 -18.49 16.39 0.91
N SER A 372 -18.60 17.34 -0.02
CA SER A 372 -17.99 17.26 -1.34
C SER A 372 -16.53 17.69 -1.24
N PHE A 373 -15.65 16.97 -1.94
CA PHE A 373 -14.22 17.25 -2.05
C PHE A 373 -13.82 17.58 -3.49
N PHE A 374 -14.78 18.03 -4.29
CA PHE A 374 -14.66 18.19 -5.72
C PHE A 374 -13.68 19.30 -6.10
N PHE A 375 -13.86 20.52 -5.57
CA PHE A 375 -12.99 21.65 -5.93
C PHE A 375 -11.57 21.44 -5.40
N PHE A 376 -11.45 20.89 -4.19
CA PHE A 376 -10.15 20.50 -3.66
C PHE A 376 -9.45 19.47 -4.56
N SER A 377 -10.13 18.39 -4.95
CA SER A 377 -9.55 17.32 -5.78
C SER A 377 -9.09 17.83 -7.15
N LEU A 378 -9.84 18.74 -7.75
CA LEU A 378 -9.47 19.38 -9.02
C LEU A 378 -8.28 20.33 -8.84
N SER A 379 -8.33 21.20 -7.83
CA SER A 379 -7.27 22.18 -7.57
C SER A 379 -5.94 21.55 -7.17
N ALA A 380 -5.97 20.45 -6.40
CA ALA A 380 -4.81 19.66 -6.04
C ALA A 380 -4.05 19.09 -7.26
N ARG A 381 -4.71 18.95 -8.42
CA ARG A 381 -4.12 18.46 -9.68
C ARG A 381 -3.63 19.56 -10.61
N ILE A 382 -3.92 20.84 -10.33
CA ILE A 382 -3.50 21.98 -11.16
C ILE A 382 -1.97 21.99 -11.39
N PRO A 383 -1.10 21.79 -10.38
CA PRO A 383 0.34 21.76 -10.61
C PRO A 383 0.76 20.68 -11.63
N SER A 384 0.16 19.49 -11.57
CA SER A 384 0.45 18.39 -12.50
C SER A 384 -0.06 18.67 -13.91
N LEU A 385 -1.21 19.34 -14.04
CA LEU A 385 -1.72 19.81 -15.33
C LEU A 385 -0.80 20.87 -15.95
N LEU A 386 -0.33 21.84 -15.15
CA LEU A 386 0.61 22.86 -15.60
C LEU A 386 1.96 22.25 -15.99
N MET A 387 2.43 21.25 -15.25
CA MET A 387 3.62 20.45 -15.61
C MET A 387 3.43 19.75 -16.95
N LEU A 388 2.27 19.12 -17.18
CA LEU A 388 1.97 18.46 -18.46
C LEU A 388 1.92 19.48 -19.61
N THR A 389 1.25 20.62 -19.41
CA THR A 389 1.18 21.68 -20.42
C THR A 389 2.57 22.24 -20.73
N SER A 390 3.41 22.49 -19.73
CA SER A 390 4.79 22.93 -19.93
C SER A 390 5.61 21.88 -20.67
N ALA A 391 5.54 20.60 -20.28
CA ALA A 391 6.25 19.52 -20.96
C ALA A 391 5.82 19.37 -22.43
N ILE A 392 4.52 19.48 -22.74
CA ILE A 392 4.03 19.45 -24.12
C ILE A 392 4.53 20.66 -24.91
N ALA A 393 4.46 21.86 -24.33
CA ALA A 393 4.94 23.09 -24.96
C ALA A 393 6.46 23.04 -25.25
N LEU A 394 7.25 22.54 -24.29
CA LEU A 394 8.70 22.32 -24.45
C LEU A 394 8.99 21.24 -25.52
N MET A 395 8.24 20.14 -25.54
CA MET A 395 8.38 19.13 -26.59
C MET A 395 8.05 19.69 -27.98
N LEU A 396 7.02 20.53 -28.09
CA LEU A 396 6.69 21.21 -29.36
C LEU A 396 7.80 22.17 -29.77
N PHE A 397 8.36 22.95 -28.84
CA PHE A 397 9.53 23.78 -29.10
C PHE A 397 10.70 22.96 -29.66
N LEU A 398 11.08 21.88 -28.99
CA LEU A 398 12.17 20.99 -29.43
C LEU A 398 11.87 20.38 -30.79
N ALA A 399 10.62 19.96 -31.04
CA ALA A 399 10.20 19.44 -32.33
C ALA A 399 10.33 20.48 -33.44
N PHE A 400 9.93 21.74 -33.20
CA PHE A 400 10.08 22.81 -34.20
C PHE A 400 11.55 23.13 -34.49
N VAL A 401 12.39 23.22 -33.45
CA VAL A 401 13.82 23.48 -33.62
C VAL A 401 14.48 22.33 -34.39
N ALA A 402 14.23 21.09 -33.99
CA ALA A 402 14.77 19.91 -34.67
C ALA A 402 14.27 19.80 -36.11
N PHE A 403 12.99 20.10 -36.36
CA PHE A 403 12.41 20.07 -37.70
C PHE A 403 12.99 21.16 -38.60
N SER A 404 13.28 22.34 -38.04
CA SER A 404 13.95 23.43 -38.78
C SER A 404 15.39 23.08 -39.15
N ALA A 405 16.08 22.28 -38.33
CA ALA A 405 17.44 21.84 -38.60
C ALA A 405 17.48 20.66 -39.58
N TRP A 406 16.63 19.64 -39.40
CA TRP A 406 16.63 18.44 -40.25
C TRP A 406 15.26 17.74 -40.30
N PRO A 407 14.34 18.19 -41.17
CA PRO A 407 12.94 17.74 -41.16
C PRO A 407 12.80 16.24 -41.50
N MET A 408 13.63 15.72 -42.42
CA MET A 408 13.58 14.32 -42.83
C MET A 408 13.93 13.37 -41.67
N ALA A 409 14.97 13.68 -40.89
CA ALA A 409 15.36 12.87 -39.74
C ALA A 409 14.29 12.88 -38.65
N VAL A 410 13.66 14.04 -38.38
CA VAL A 410 12.56 14.14 -37.40
C VAL A 410 11.36 13.31 -37.84
N ILE A 411 10.94 13.39 -39.11
CA ILE A 411 9.81 12.58 -39.62
C ILE A 411 10.11 11.09 -39.50
N VAL A 412 11.28 10.64 -39.94
CA VAL A 412 11.67 9.22 -39.88
C VAL A 412 11.77 8.75 -38.42
N GLY A 413 12.35 9.56 -37.54
CA GLY A 413 12.45 9.27 -36.11
C GLY A 413 11.09 9.17 -35.43
N CYS A 414 10.20 10.15 -35.64
CA CYS A 414 8.83 10.13 -35.13
C CYS A 414 8.04 8.94 -35.66
N PHE A 415 8.18 8.59 -36.93
CA PHE A 415 7.55 7.41 -37.53
C PHE A 415 8.07 6.12 -36.88
N LEU A 416 9.38 5.98 -36.70
CA LEU A 416 9.98 4.80 -36.08
C LEU A 416 9.51 4.63 -34.62
N VAL A 417 9.55 5.70 -33.81
CA VAL A 417 9.09 5.66 -32.42
C VAL A 417 7.58 5.36 -32.36
N GLY A 418 6.78 5.98 -33.24
CA GLY A 418 5.35 5.73 -33.36
C GLY A 418 5.05 4.28 -33.74
N LEU A 419 5.84 3.70 -34.65
CA LEU A 419 5.74 2.30 -35.05
C LEU A 419 6.10 1.37 -33.87
N LEU A 420 7.17 1.66 -33.14
CA LEU A 420 7.60 0.87 -31.98
C LEU A 420 6.57 0.91 -30.84
N MET A 421 6.03 2.10 -30.52
CA MET A 421 4.96 2.24 -29.52
C MET A 421 3.64 1.63 -29.99
N GLY A 422 3.35 1.74 -31.28
CA GLY A 422 2.17 1.15 -31.93
C GLY A 422 2.28 -0.36 -32.14
N LEU A 423 3.47 -0.96 -32.01
CA LEU A 423 3.72 -2.36 -32.31
C LEU A 423 2.84 -3.29 -31.46
N GLN A 424 2.62 -2.94 -30.19
CA GLN A 424 1.74 -3.70 -29.30
C GLN A 424 0.30 -3.73 -29.84
N PHE A 425 -0.21 -2.58 -30.31
CA PHE A 425 -1.54 -2.47 -30.90
C PHE A 425 -1.61 -3.15 -32.27
N LEU A 426 -0.53 -3.11 -33.06
CA LEU A 426 -0.45 -3.78 -34.36
C LEU A 426 -0.48 -5.30 -34.17
N VAL A 427 0.33 -5.85 -33.27
CA VAL A 427 0.32 -7.27 -32.91
C VAL A 427 -1.06 -7.68 -32.38
N PHE A 428 -1.64 -6.87 -31.50
CA PHE A 428 -2.98 -7.13 -30.99
C PHE A 428 -4.04 -7.12 -32.11
N SER A 429 -3.96 -6.15 -33.03
CA SER A 429 -4.86 -6.04 -34.17
C SER A 429 -4.72 -7.22 -35.12
N VAL A 430 -3.49 -7.67 -35.42
CA VAL A 430 -3.24 -8.86 -36.25
C VAL A 430 -3.78 -10.12 -35.58
N LEU A 431 -3.51 -10.32 -34.29
CA LEU A 431 -4.06 -11.44 -33.53
C LEU A 431 -5.59 -11.41 -33.51
N TRP A 432 -6.18 -10.23 -33.41
CA TRP A 432 -7.63 -10.06 -33.47
C TRP A 432 -8.18 -10.43 -34.85
N VAL A 433 -7.56 -9.95 -35.94
CA VAL A 433 -7.93 -10.31 -37.31
C VAL A 433 -7.81 -11.82 -37.54
N VAL A 434 -6.70 -12.46 -37.13
CA VAL A 434 -6.51 -13.91 -37.24
C VAL A 434 -7.57 -14.68 -36.47
N LYS A 435 -7.90 -14.25 -35.25
CA LYS A 435 -8.99 -14.86 -34.45
C LYS A 435 -10.35 -14.69 -35.12
N SER A 436 -10.62 -13.52 -35.69
CA SER A 436 -11.87 -13.23 -36.41
C SER A 436 -12.00 -14.07 -37.68
N VAL A 437 -10.93 -14.18 -38.48
CA VAL A 437 -10.89 -15.05 -39.67
C VAL A 437 -11.06 -16.52 -39.29
N ARG A 438 -10.40 -17.00 -38.22
CA ARG A 438 -10.58 -18.38 -37.74
C ARG A 438 -12.01 -18.67 -37.32
N LYS A 439 -12.68 -17.72 -36.65
CA LYS A 439 -14.10 -17.84 -36.28
C LYS A 439 -15.00 -17.89 -37.51
N LEU A 440 -14.77 -17.01 -38.49
CA LEU A 440 -15.53 -16.98 -39.75
C LEU A 440 -15.33 -18.29 -40.54
N PHE A 441 -14.10 -18.78 -40.61
CA PHE A 441 -13.77 -20.05 -41.28
C PHE A 441 -14.45 -21.24 -40.60
N HIS A 442 -14.42 -21.31 -39.26
CA HIS A 442 -15.13 -22.35 -38.51
C HIS A 442 -16.64 -22.27 -38.72
N PHE A 443 -17.21 -21.06 -38.78
CA PHE A 443 -18.62 -20.84 -39.08
C PHE A 443 -18.99 -21.32 -40.50
N LEU A 444 -18.17 -21.00 -41.51
CA LEU A 444 -18.35 -21.48 -42.89
C LEU A 444 -18.26 -23.02 -42.98
N ILE A 445 -17.29 -23.65 -42.30
CA ILE A 445 -17.21 -25.12 -42.24
C ILE A 445 -18.47 -25.71 -41.62
N CYS A 446 -18.96 -25.14 -40.51
CA CYS A 446 -20.19 -25.60 -39.87
C CYS A 446 -21.42 -25.47 -40.80
N LEU A 447 -21.49 -24.42 -41.61
CA LEU A 447 -22.55 -24.25 -42.60
C LEU A 447 -22.49 -25.33 -43.70
N VAL A 448 -21.31 -25.58 -44.28
CA VAL A 448 -21.13 -26.61 -45.32
C VAL A 448 -21.44 -28.01 -44.79
N LEU A 449 -21.01 -28.32 -43.56
CA LEU A 449 -21.32 -29.61 -42.92
C LEU A 449 -22.82 -29.77 -42.59
N ARG A 450 -23.50 -28.67 -42.26
CA ARG A 450 -24.96 -28.68 -42.02
C ARG A 450 -25.74 -28.92 -43.31
N ASP A 451 -25.30 -28.33 -44.42
CA ASP A 451 -25.92 -28.52 -45.74
C ASP A 451 -25.81 -29.97 -46.23
N LYS A 452 -24.61 -30.56 -46.11
CA LYS A 452 -24.40 -32.00 -46.43
C LYS A 452 -25.28 -32.93 -45.60
N LYS A 453 -25.43 -32.66 -44.29
CA LYS A 453 -26.34 -33.45 -43.44
C LYS A 453 -27.81 -33.28 -43.82
N GLY A 454 -28.22 -32.12 -44.32
CA GLY A 454 -29.57 -31.89 -44.83
C GLY A 454 -29.90 -32.73 -46.07
N GLN A 455 -28.91 -32.92 -46.96
CA GLN A 455 -29.07 -33.77 -48.15
C GLN A 455 -29.20 -35.26 -47.79
N GLU A 456 -28.38 -35.78 -46.87
CA GLU A 456 -28.44 -37.19 -46.45
C GLU A 456 -29.77 -37.58 -45.77
N VAL A 457 -30.46 -36.64 -45.12
CA VAL A 457 -31.77 -36.91 -44.48
C VAL A 457 -32.90 -37.04 -45.52
N ASN A 458 -32.80 -36.35 -46.65
CA ASN A 458 -33.80 -36.44 -47.73
C ASN A 458 -33.62 -37.65 -48.65
N GLU A 459 -32.45 -38.29 -48.65
CA GLU A 459 -32.17 -39.47 -49.50
C GLU A 459 -32.42 -40.83 -48.82
N LYS A 460 -32.92 -40.86 -47.58
CA LYS A 460 -33.41 -42.12 -46.98
C LYS A 460 -34.92 -42.28 -47.25
N PRO A 461 -35.32 -43.16 -48.19
CA PRO A 461 -36.73 -43.43 -48.51
C PRO A 461 -37.48 -44.16 -47.39
#